data_AF-A0A5M3MIW2-F1
#
_entry.id   AF-A0A5M3MIW2-F1
#
_cell.length_a   1.000
_cell.length_b   1.000
_cell.length_c   1.000
_cell.angle_alpha   90.00
_cell.angle_beta   90.00
_cell.angle_gamma   90.00
#
_symmetry.space_group_name_H-M   'P 1'
#
loop_
_entity.id
_entity.type
_entity.pdbx_description
1 polymer ?
#
loop_
_entity_poly.entity_id
_entity_poly.type
_entity_poly.pdbx_seq_one_letter_code
_entity_poly.pdbx_strand_id
1 'polypeptide(L)'
;MLGYLAFPPPTPGLRLDTNTIPAPAPRDLSPATSQPDSSRAAARATFEEAQRTAAQLRAQTRAAALASEVEWVRAGGTLRDAQGRRDKVRTERIRAELKLQAEERRVRARWDAHERAWGALVASEGGVAFGDIPWPVHGPLPMPPAEGAAGMLGVEAIAGFLFESLGLRGNTVSRRERIRAALLRWHPDKLGGVVERVVPDELELVKDCINAVFHSLKKMQEQERNAPLSLPPSPSLLPHLSPSYLSLSSAGPMGPGRSAHAVWDGVGSGRLRAAVFSRPHVVSELLLLRLALRRERARTSSLLPAPDRGADRPALAGFTTCSHSGIVDLWSGDVLGWTH
;
A
#
# COMPACT_ATOMS: atom_id res chain seq x y z
N MET A 1 38.61 -5.32 -0.12
CA MET A 1 39.12 -3.95 -0.23
C MET A 1 38.71 -3.20 1.03
N LEU A 2 39.66 -2.96 1.94
CA LEU A 2 39.46 -2.23 3.20
C LEU A 2 39.42 -0.73 2.92
N GLY A 3 38.28 -0.09 3.19
CA GLY A 3 38.13 1.37 3.12
C GLY A 3 38.69 2.03 4.38
N TYR A 4 39.80 2.76 4.22
CA TYR A 4 40.42 3.59 5.24
C TYR A 4 39.55 4.82 5.54
N LEU A 5 39.02 4.92 6.76
CA LEU A 5 38.47 6.17 7.31
C LEU A 5 39.64 7.06 7.74
N ALA A 6 39.98 8.05 6.90
CA ALA A 6 40.96 9.07 7.23
C ALA A 6 40.33 10.13 8.13
N PHE A 7 40.80 10.22 9.39
CA PHE A 7 40.52 11.36 10.26
C PHE A 7 41.50 12.50 9.92
N PRO A 8 41.03 13.76 9.79
CA PRO A 8 41.94 14.89 9.62
C PRO A 8 42.81 15.05 10.88
N PRO A 9 44.11 15.37 10.73
CA PRO A 9 44.98 15.61 11.87
C PRO A 9 44.52 16.84 12.67
N PRO A 10 44.72 16.85 14.00
CA PRO A 10 44.38 18.00 14.83
C PRO A 10 45.20 19.21 14.38
N THR A 11 44.54 20.28 13.91
CA THR A 11 45.17 21.58 13.67
C THR A 11 45.61 22.20 15.01
N PRO A 12 46.92 22.37 15.27
CA PRO A 12 47.38 23.07 16.45
C PRO A 12 47.26 24.59 16.24
N GLY A 13 46.56 25.26 17.14
CA GLY A 13 46.80 26.67 17.44
C GLY A 13 46.05 27.71 16.61
N LEU A 14 44.76 27.90 16.89
CA LEU A 14 44.14 29.22 16.76
C LEU A 14 44.02 29.80 18.16
N ARG A 15 44.96 30.70 18.51
CA ARG A 15 44.88 31.53 19.70
C ARG A 15 43.70 32.47 19.55
N LEU A 16 42.75 32.34 20.48
CA LEU A 16 41.64 33.25 20.62
C LEU A 16 42.22 34.54 21.22
N ASP A 17 42.53 35.51 20.38
CA ASP A 17 42.89 36.85 20.84
C ASP A 17 41.66 37.45 21.53
N THR A 18 41.74 37.59 22.85
CA THR A 18 40.81 38.35 23.68
C THR A 18 40.87 39.81 23.26
N ASN A 19 40.09 40.14 22.22
CA ASN A 19 39.90 41.49 21.75
C ASN A 19 39.20 42.29 22.87
N THR A 20 39.94 43.25 23.43
CA THR A 20 39.48 44.21 24.42
C THR A 20 38.26 44.95 23.89
N ILE A 21 37.12 44.77 24.55
CA ILE A 21 35.87 45.48 24.26
C ILE A 21 36.07 46.95 24.70
N PRO A 22 36.06 47.94 23.78
CA PRO A 22 36.10 49.35 24.16
C PRO A 22 34.78 49.75 24.83
N ALA A 23 34.89 50.50 25.92
CA ALA A 23 33.78 51.00 26.72
C ALA A 23 32.81 51.85 25.86
N PRO A 24 31.49 51.64 25.95
CA PRO A 24 30.52 52.40 25.18
C PRO A 24 30.41 53.83 25.72
N ALA A 25 30.67 54.81 24.86
CA ALA A 25 30.42 56.22 25.13
C ALA A 25 28.90 56.50 25.33
N PRO A 26 28.52 57.45 26.20
CA PRO A 26 27.13 57.81 26.46
C PRO A 26 26.50 58.40 25.20
N ARG A 27 25.45 57.75 24.69
CA ARG A 27 24.69 58.23 23.53
C ARG A 27 23.47 59.02 24.00
N ASP A 28 23.39 60.24 23.48
CA ASP A 28 22.27 61.17 23.65
C ASP A 28 20.92 60.53 23.26
N LEU A 29 19.97 60.65 24.18
CA LEU A 29 18.58 60.22 24.06
C LEU A 29 17.81 61.18 23.14
N SER A 30 17.91 60.97 21.83
CA SER A 30 17.03 61.65 20.87
C SER A 30 15.63 61.01 20.83
N PRO A 31 14.55 61.83 20.76
CA PRO A 31 13.18 61.35 20.91
C PRO A 31 12.72 60.48 19.73
N ALA A 32 12.07 59.38 20.10
CA ALA A 32 11.62 58.31 19.24
C ALA A 32 10.71 58.80 18.10
N THR A 33 11.24 58.77 16.88
CA THR A 33 10.45 58.88 15.66
C THR A 33 9.70 57.56 15.45
N SER A 34 8.37 57.63 15.44
CA SER A 34 7.41 56.56 15.18
C SER A 34 7.51 56.07 13.73
N GLN A 35 8.53 55.27 13.46
CA GLN A 35 8.72 54.52 12.21
C GLN A 35 7.98 53.17 12.26
N PRO A 36 7.54 52.66 11.10
CA PRO A 36 6.18 52.14 10.91
C PRO A 36 6.04 50.64 11.20
N ASP A 37 4.83 50.25 11.62
CA ASP A 37 4.37 48.88 11.88
C ASP A 37 4.65 47.88 10.74
N SER A 38 4.88 48.37 9.51
CA SER A 38 5.28 47.57 8.35
C SER A 38 6.60 46.79 8.57
N SER A 39 7.58 47.38 9.25
CA SER A 39 8.88 46.72 9.52
C SER A 39 8.72 45.52 10.47
N ARG A 40 7.83 45.63 11.46
CA ARG A 40 7.52 44.56 12.41
C ARG A 40 6.74 43.43 11.74
N ALA A 41 5.85 43.75 10.81
CA ALA A 41 5.10 42.77 10.03
C ALA A 41 6.04 41.93 9.14
N ALA A 42 6.99 42.56 8.44
CA ALA A 42 7.99 41.87 7.63
C ALA A 42 8.89 40.96 8.49
N ALA A 43 9.37 41.44 9.64
CA ALA A 43 10.17 40.63 10.56
C ALA A 43 9.40 39.39 11.07
N ARG A 44 8.12 39.53 11.40
CA ARG A 44 7.26 38.39 11.80
C ARG A 44 7.10 37.37 10.68
N ALA A 45 6.82 37.82 9.45
CA ALA A 45 6.68 36.92 8.30
C ALA A 45 7.96 36.11 8.05
N THR A 46 9.14 36.76 8.08
CA THR A 46 10.43 36.06 7.91
C THR A 46 10.71 35.06 9.03
N PHE A 47 10.38 35.41 10.28
CA PHE A 47 10.53 34.50 11.42
C PHE A 47 9.59 33.29 11.31
N GLU A 48 8.33 33.49 10.92
CA GLU A 48 7.37 32.41 10.69
C GLU A 48 7.81 31.48 9.56
N GLU A 49 8.31 32.02 8.46
CA GLU A 49 8.84 31.23 7.35
C GLU A 49 10.08 30.43 7.76
N ALA A 50 11.02 31.05 8.48
CA ALA A 50 12.18 30.37 9.06
C ALA A 50 11.76 29.26 10.03
N GLN A 51 10.70 29.48 10.82
CA GLN A 51 10.17 28.48 11.73
C GLN A 51 9.52 27.31 10.98
N ARG A 52 8.78 27.58 9.90
CA ARG A 52 8.17 26.56 9.04
C ARG A 52 9.23 25.72 8.34
N THR A 53 10.25 26.35 7.77
CA THR A 53 11.36 25.64 7.10
C THR A 53 12.17 24.79 8.09
N ALA A 54 12.50 25.33 9.27
CA ALA A 54 13.16 24.56 10.32
C ALA A 54 12.31 23.38 10.82
N ALA A 55 11.00 23.55 10.95
CA ALA A 55 10.09 22.47 11.32
C ALA A 55 10.01 21.38 10.24
N GLN A 56 9.93 21.76 8.96
CA GLN A 56 9.96 20.83 7.82
C GLN A 56 11.26 20.05 7.77
N LEU A 57 12.41 20.72 7.93
CA LEU A 57 13.71 20.06 7.93
C LEU A 57 13.81 19.04 9.07
N ARG A 58 13.41 19.40 10.29
CA ARG A 58 13.37 18.45 11.43
C ARG A 58 12.43 17.27 11.17
N ALA A 59 11.29 17.50 10.51
CA ALA A 59 10.37 16.42 10.13
C ALA A 59 11.00 15.47 9.10
N GLN A 60 11.67 16.01 8.07
CA GLN A 60 12.38 15.22 7.06
C GLN A 60 13.53 14.43 7.68
N THR A 61 14.37 15.04 8.53
CA THR A 61 15.46 14.34 9.22
C THR A 61 14.93 13.19 10.08
N ARG A 62 13.82 13.38 10.80
CA ARG A 62 13.19 12.30 11.58
C ARG A 62 12.64 11.19 10.69
N ALA A 63 11.99 11.53 9.57
CA ALA A 63 11.48 10.54 8.62
C ALA A 63 12.61 9.72 7.98
N ALA A 64 13.70 10.38 7.58
CA ALA A 64 14.89 9.72 7.03
C ALA A 64 15.55 8.80 8.05
N ALA A 65 15.66 9.23 9.32
CA ALA A 65 16.18 8.38 10.39
C ALA A 65 15.33 7.11 10.57
N LEU A 66 14.00 7.23 10.64
CA LEU A 66 13.10 6.07 10.74
C LEU A 66 13.19 5.15 9.51
N ALA A 67 13.31 5.71 8.31
CA ALA A 67 13.49 4.92 7.08
C ALA A 67 14.79 4.11 7.13
N SER A 68 15.90 4.74 7.54
CA SER A 68 17.20 4.08 7.66
C SER A 68 17.20 2.94 8.70
N GLU A 69 16.45 3.09 9.78
CA GLU A 69 16.27 2.02 10.78
C GLU A 69 15.51 0.83 10.20
N VAL A 70 14.43 1.08 9.45
CA VAL A 70 13.64 0.02 8.80
C VAL A 70 14.49 -0.70 7.75
N GLU A 71 15.28 0.02 6.97
CA GLU A 71 16.20 -0.56 5.98
C GLU A 71 17.30 -1.39 6.64
N TRP A 72 17.88 -0.91 7.74
CA TRP A 72 18.86 -1.67 8.51
C TRP A 72 18.28 -3.00 9.02
N VAL A 73 17.08 -2.98 9.60
CA VAL A 73 16.40 -4.20 10.07
C VAL A 73 16.04 -5.12 8.89
N ARG A 74 15.62 -4.57 7.75
CA ARG A 74 15.36 -5.32 6.52
C ARG A 74 16.60 -6.03 6.00
N ALA A 75 17.79 -5.44 6.12
CA ALA A 75 19.06 -6.04 5.78
C ALA A 75 19.55 -7.11 6.80
N GLY A 76 18.76 -7.41 7.84
CA GLY A 76 19.11 -8.37 8.90
C GLY A 76 19.79 -7.76 10.11
N GLY A 77 19.93 -6.44 10.16
CA GLY A 77 20.52 -5.70 11.28
C GLY A 77 19.72 -5.81 12.58
N THR A 78 20.37 -5.49 13.69
CA THR A 78 19.73 -5.28 15.01
C THR A 78 19.96 -3.83 15.43
N LEU A 79 18.93 -3.15 15.91
CA LEU A 79 19.03 -1.77 16.37
C LEU A 79 19.74 -1.70 17.72
N ARG A 80 20.36 -0.54 17.99
CA ARG A 80 21.03 -0.24 19.26
C ARG A 80 20.34 0.93 19.96
N ASP A 81 20.24 0.85 21.28
CA ASP A 81 19.76 1.96 22.12
C ASP A 81 20.84 3.06 22.24
N ALA A 82 20.50 4.17 22.90
CA ALA A 82 21.44 5.27 23.14
C ALA A 82 22.67 4.84 23.97
N GLN A 83 22.56 3.73 24.71
CA GLN A 83 23.63 3.11 25.49
C GLN A 83 24.42 2.06 24.69
N GLY A 84 24.15 1.90 23.39
CA GLY A 84 24.82 0.95 22.50
C GLY A 84 24.41 -0.52 22.69
N ARG A 85 23.46 -0.82 23.57
CA ARG A 85 22.91 -2.17 23.80
C ARG A 85 21.93 -2.53 22.69
N ARG A 86 21.80 -3.82 22.39
CA ARG A 86 20.88 -4.31 21.35
C ARG A 86 19.43 -4.14 21.80
N ASP A 87 18.66 -3.35 21.05
CA ASP A 87 17.23 -3.14 21.28
C ASP A 87 16.43 -4.22 20.55
N LYS A 88 16.24 -5.36 21.24
CA LYS A 88 15.48 -6.50 20.71
C LYS A 88 14.01 -6.15 20.50
N VAL A 89 13.39 -5.41 21.43
CA VAL A 89 11.96 -5.10 21.39
C VAL A 89 11.63 -4.22 20.17
N ARG A 90 12.42 -3.17 19.93
CA ARG A 90 12.24 -2.30 18.77
C ARG A 90 12.51 -3.03 17.46
N THR A 91 13.56 -3.86 17.43
CA THR A 91 13.91 -4.67 16.25
C THR A 91 12.78 -5.66 15.91
N GLU A 92 12.25 -6.40 16.89
CA GLU A 92 11.15 -7.35 16.68
C GLU A 92 9.85 -6.67 16.25
N ARG A 93 9.53 -5.48 16.78
CA ARG A 93 8.39 -4.69 16.31
C ARG A 93 8.52 -4.32 14.82
N ILE A 94 9.70 -3.87 14.39
CA ILE A 94 9.94 -3.54 12.98
C ILE A 94 9.89 -4.80 12.11
N ARG A 95 10.46 -5.92 12.57
CA ARG A 95 10.38 -7.20 11.85
C ARG A 95 8.95 -7.69 11.68
N ALA A 96 8.13 -7.61 12.72
CA ALA A 96 6.73 -7.99 12.68
C ALA A 96 5.93 -7.15 11.67
N GLU A 97 6.15 -5.83 11.67
CA GLU A 97 5.53 -4.92 10.70
C GLU A 97 6.02 -5.20 9.26
N LEU A 98 7.32 -5.43 9.06
CA LEU A 98 7.86 -5.80 7.74
C LEU A 98 7.29 -7.13 7.24
N LYS A 99 7.12 -8.12 8.11
CA LYS A 99 6.49 -9.41 7.77
C LYS A 99 5.04 -9.22 7.35
N LEU A 100 4.28 -8.40 8.07
CA LEU A 100 2.90 -8.09 7.72
C LEU A 100 2.82 -7.35 6.37
N GLN A 101 3.67 -6.34 6.13
CA GLN A 101 3.72 -5.63 4.85
C GLN A 101 4.15 -6.53 3.68
N ALA A 102 5.04 -7.49 3.92
CA ALA A 102 5.42 -8.47 2.91
C ALA A 102 4.23 -9.37 2.56
N GLU A 103 3.48 -9.83 3.55
CA GLU A 103 2.27 -10.62 3.34
C GLU A 103 1.20 -9.82 2.59
N GLU A 104 0.91 -8.59 3.01
CA GLU A 104 -0.04 -7.72 2.33
C GLU A 104 0.34 -7.47 0.86
N ARG A 105 1.63 -7.24 0.59
CA ARG A 105 2.13 -7.11 -0.79
C ARG A 105 1.94 -8.40 -1.59
N ARG A 106 2.18 -9.57 -0.99
CA ARG A 106 2.01 -10.87 -1.63
C ARG A 106 0.56 -11.11 -2.03
N VAL A 107 -0.37 -10.88 -1.10
CA VAL A 107 -1.82 -11.00 -1.34
C VAL A 107 -2.28 -10.03 -2.43
N ARG A 108 -1.85 -8.76 -2.35
CA ARG A 108 -2.19 -7.73 -3.36
C ARG A 108 -1.64 -8.10 -4.73
N ALA A 109 -0.38 -8.53 -4.83
CA ALA A 109 0.23 -8.94 -6.09
C ALA A 109 -0.50 -10.12 -6.73
N ARG A 110 -0.95 -11.10 -5.93
CA ARG A 110 -1.76 -12.24 -6.39
C ARG A 110 -3.10 -11.79 -6.94
N TRP A 111 -3.82 -10.93 -6.21
CA TRP A 111 -5.10 -10.39 -6.66
C TRP A 111 -4.96 -9.57 -7.94
N ASP A 112 -3.94 -8.72 -8.02
CA ASP A 112 -3.65 -7.91 -9.21
C ASP A 112 -3.29 -8.80 -10.40
N ALA A 113 -2.55 -9.89 -10.19
CA ALA A 113 -2.26 -10.87 -11.24
C ALA A 113 -3.53 -11.56 -11.74
N HIS A 114 -4.43 -11.97 -10.85
CA HIS A 114 -5.72 -12.54 -11.20
C HIS A 114 -6.59 -11.57 -12.01
N GLU A 115 -6.74 -10.32 -11.57
CA GLU A 115 -7.53 -9.31 -12.31
C GLU A 115 -6.90 -8.96 -13.67
N ARG A 116 -5.56 -8.98 -13.78
CA ARG A 116 -4.89 -8.82 -15.08
C ARG A 116 -5.18 -10.00 -16.00
N ALA A 117 -5.04 -11.23 -15.52
CA ALA A 117 -5.34 -12.43 -16.30
C ALA A 117 -6.81 -12.46 -16.73
N TRP A 118 -7.74 -12.09 -15.84
CA TRP A 118 -9.16 -12.00 -16.15
C TRP A 118 -9.43 -10.96 -17.25
N GLY A 119 -8.82 -9.77 -17.13
CA GLY A 119 -8.92 -8.74 -18.16
C GLY A 119 -8.35 -9.17 -19.51
N ALA A 120 -7.24 -9.91 -19.51
CA ALA A 120 -6.64 -10.46 -20.72
C ALA A 120 -7.52 -11.52 -21.38
N LEU A 121 -8.11 -12.43 -20.59
CA LEU A 121 -9.06 -13.46 -21.06
C LEU A 121 -10.30 -12.85 -21.73
N VAL A 122 -10.86 -11.80 -21.14
CA VAL A 122 -12.05 -11.13 -21.70
C VAL A 122 -11.70 -10.32 -22.95
N ALA A 123 -10.49 -9.76 -23.03
CA ALA A 123 -10.03 -8.99 -24.18
C ALA A 123 -9.49 -9.86 -25.33
N SER A 124 -9.18 -11.12 -25.09
CA SER A 124 -8.71 -12.03 -26.13
C SER A 124 -9.86 -12.42 -27.06
N GLU A 125 -9.57 -12.55 -28.34
CA GLU A 125 -10.51 -13.06 -29.35
C GLU A 125 -10.16 -14.51 -29.78
N GLY A 126 -8.98 -14.99 -29.39
CA GLY A 126 -8.49 -16.33 -29.72
C GLY A 126 -9.14 -17.44 -28.90
N GLY A 127 -8.79 -18.68 -29.27
CA GLY A 127 -9.15 -19.88 -28.52
C GLY A 127 -8.62 -19.83 -27.09
N VAL A 128 -9.41 -20.35 -26.16
CA VAL A 128 -9.15 -20.34 -24.72
C VAL A 128 -8.95 -21.79 -24.27
N ALA A 129 -7.82 -22.08 -23.63
CA ALA A 129 -7.62 -23.35 -22.94
C ALA A 129 -8.07 -23.25 -21.47
N PHE A 130 -8.27 -24.40 -20.83
CA PHE A 130 -8.65 -24.53 -19.42
C PHE A 130 -7.68 -23.78 -18.49
N GLY A 131 -6.38 -23.83 -18.79
CA GLY A 131 -5.34 -23.14 -18.03
C GLY A 131 -5.30 -21.62 -18.20
N ASP A 132 -5.90 -21.09 -19.27
CA ASP A 132 -5.97 -19.64 -19.52
C ASP A 132 -7.03 -18.96 -18.66
N ILE A 133 -7.99 -19.73 -18.15
CA ILE A 133 -9.03 -19.23 -17.25
C ILE A 133 -8.43 -19.04 -15.86
N PRO A 134 -8.39 -17.81 -15.31
CA PRO A 134 -7.83 -17.57 -14.00
C PRO A 134 -8.84 -17.99 -12.93
N TRP A 135 -8.79 -19.27 -12.56
CA TRP A 135 -9.65 -19.86 -11.53
C TRP A 135 -9.45 -19.18 -10.17
N PRO A 136 -10.50 -19.04 -9.33
CA PRO A 136 -10.43 -18.33 -8.06
C PRO A 136 -9.86 -19.23 -6.96
N VAL A 137 -8.66 -19.76 -7.17
CA VAL A 137 -7.94 -20.66 -6.25
C VAL A 137 -6.48 -20.24 -6.12
N HIS A 138 -5.82 -20.72 -5.07
CA HIS A 138 -4.41 -20.44 -4.84
C HIS A 138 -3.52 -21.36 -5.70
N GLY A 139 -2.70 -20.75 -6.56
CA GLY A 139 -1.74 -21.46 -7.39
C GLY A 139 -2.33 -21.98 -8.71
N PRO A 140 -1.48 -22.52 -9.60
CA PRO A 140 -1.93 -23.14 -10.84
C PRO A 140 -2.67 -24.45 -10.54
N LEU A 141 -3.75 -24.72 -11.28
CA LEU A 141 -4.37 -26.04 -11.27
C LEU A 141 -3.43 -27.05 -11.95
N PRO A 142 -3.38 -28.31 -11.47
CA PRO A 142 -2.57 -29.34 -12.10
C PRO A 142 -3.02 -29.59 -13.54
N MET A 143 -2.05 -29.67 -14.46
CA MET A 143 -2.23 -30.01 -15.87
C MET A 143 -1.56 -31.36 -16.16
N PRO A 144 -2.19 -32.28 -16.93
CA PRO A 144 -3.52 -32.17 -17.53
C PRO A 144 -4.62 -32.16 -16.46
N PRO A 145 -5.81 -31.61 -16.77
CA PRO A 145 -6.94 -31.65 -15.86
C PRO A 145 -7.35 -33.11 -15.67
N ALA A 146 -6.83 -33.73 -14.61
CA ALA A 146 -7.24 -35.07 -14.23
C ALA A 146 -8.73 -35.06 -13.85
N GLU A 147 -9.40 -36.20 -14.03
CA GLU A 147 -10.73 -36.46 -13.48
C GLU A 147 -10.71 -36.10 -11.99
N GLY A 148 -11.32 -34.96 -11.62
CA GLY A 148 -11.24 -34.41 -10.27
C GLY A 148 -10.88 -32.92 -10.15
N ALA A 149 -10.56 -32.22 -11.25
CA ALA A 149 -10.31 -30.77 -11.20
C ALA A 149 -11.47 -29.98 -10.56
N ALA A 150 -12.72 -30.38 -10.85
CA ALA A 150 -13.91 -29.80 -10.22
C ALA A 150 -13.93 -29.98 -8.68
N GLY A 151 -13.34 -31.05 -8.15
CA GLY A 151 -13.19 -31.30 -6.72
C GLY A 151 -12.22 -30.34 -6.04
N MET A 152 -11.22 -29.83 -6.77
CA MET A 152 -10.29 -28.81 -6.25
C MET A 152 -10.94 -27.43 -6.12
N LEU A 153 -12.00 -27.17 -6.90
CA LEU A 153 -12.81 -25.94 -6.85
C LEU A 153 -13.84 -25.96 -5.70
N GLY A 154 -13.42 -26.48 -4.55
CA GLY A 154 -14.21 -26.56 -3.33
C GLY A 154 -14.46 -25.19 -2.71
N VAL A 155 -15.48 -25.14 -1.84
CA VAL A 155 -15.88 -23.93 -1.11
C VAL A 155 -14.70 -23.31 -0.35
N GLU A 156 -13.87 -24.12 0.29
CA GLU A 156 -12.74 -23.66 1.11
C GLU A 156 -11.63 -23.02 0.27
N ALA A 157 -11.28 -23.62 -0.88
CA ALA A 157 -10.27 -23.09 -1.77
C ALA A 157 -10.69 -21.71 -2.33
N ILE A 158 -11.96 -21.61 -2.77
CA ILE A 158 -12.52 -20.38 -3.32
C ILE A 158 -12.69 -19.30 -2.24
N ALA A 159 -13.17 -19.69 -1.04
CA ALA A 159 -13.28 -18.79 0.10
C ALA A 159 -11.89 -18.24 0.51
N GLY A 160 -10.90 -19.13 0.58
CA GLY A 160 -9.52 -18.81 0.90
C GLY A 160 -8.93 -17.80 -0.08
N PHE A 161 -9.24 -17.91 -1.38
CA PHE A 161 -8.80 -16.93 -2.37
C PHE A 161 -9.55 -15.60 -2.28
N LEU A 162 -10.90 -15.63 -2.27
CA LEU A 162 -11.71 -14.41 -2.31
C LEU A 162 -11.57 -13.55 -1.06
N PHE A 163 -11.48 -14.17 0.11
CA PHE A 163 -11.46 -13.45 1.39
C PHE A 163 -10.07 -13.07 1.87
N GLU A 164 -8.99 -13.60 1.27
CA GLU A 164 -7.62 -13.18 1.59
C GLU A 164 -7.44 -11.67 1.39
N SER A 165 -8.02 -11.13 0.31
CA SER A 165 -7.99 -9.69 0.02
C SER A 165 -8.69 -8.84 1.07
N LEU A 166 -9.65 -9.40 1.83
CA LEU A 166 -10.38 -8.68 2.87
C LEU A 166 -9.55 -8.44 4.12
N GLY A 167 -8.47 -9.21 4.34
CA GLY A 167 -7.54 -9.01 5.45
C GLY A 167 -6.60 -7.82 5.27
N LEU A 168 -6.55 -7.21 4.08
CA LEU A 168 -5.67 -6.08 3.80
C LEU A 168 -6.14 -4.80 4.51
N ARG A 169 -5.19 -4.07 5.13
CA ARG A 169 -5.46 -2.73 5.69
C ARG A 169 -6.08 -1.81 4.62
N GLY A 170 -7.19 -1.16 4.98
CA GLY A 170 -7.90 -0.22 4.11
C GLY A 170 -8.95 -0.84 3.18
N ASN A 171 -9.20 -2.16 3.25
CA ASN A 171 -10.31 -2.76 2.49
C ASN A 171 -11.66 -2.40 3.13
N THR A 172 -12.53 -1.75 2.36
CA THR A 172 -13.89 -1.36 2.79
C THR A 172 -14.98 -2.32 2.33
N VAL A 173 -14.64 -3.30 1.48
CA VAL A 173 -15.61 -4.22 0.88
C VAL A 173 -16.00 -5.29 1.88
N SER A 174 -17.30 -5.48 2.08
CA SER A 174 -17.81 -6.54 2.96
C SER A 174 -17.69 -7.94 2.32
N ARG A 175 -17.66 -9.00 3.15
CA ARG A 175 -17.71 -10.40 2.68
C ARG A 175 -18.90 -10.65 1.74
N ARG A 176 -20.09 -10.20 2.14
CA ARG A 176 -21.33 -10.30 1.35
C ARG A 176 -21.23 -9.60 -0.01
N GLU A 177 -20.62 -8.44 -0.07
CA GLU A 177 -20.41 -7.70 -1.32
C GLU A 177 -19.41 -8.40 -2.24
N ARG A 178 -18.31 -8.94 -1.68
CA ARG A 178 -17.32 -9.73 -2.42
C ARG A 178 -17.95 -10.96 -3.07
N ILE A 179 -18.76 -11.71 -2.32
CA ILE A 179 -19.48 -12.89 -2.84
C ILE A 179 -20.45 -12.48 -3.95
N ARG A 180 -21.20 -11.39 -3.78
CA ARG A 180 -22.13 -10.90 -4.81
C ARG A 180 -21.41 -10.54 -6.10
N ALA A 181 -20.28 -9.83 -6.01
CA ALA A 181 -19.47 -9.48 -7.18
C ALA A 181 -18.92 -10.74 -7.89
N ALA A 182 -18.43 -11.72 -7.12
CA ALA A 182 -17.97 -12.99 -7.67
C ALA A 182 -19.09 -13.78 -8.35
N LEU A 183 -20.29 -13.85 -7.76
CA LEU A 183 -21.46 -14.52 -8.35
C LEU A 183 -21.86 -13.91 -9.69
N LEU A 184 -21.83 -12.59 -9.82
CA LEU A 184 -22.13 -11.92 -11.09
C LEU A 184 -21.08 -12.20 -12.16
N ARG A 185 -19.81 -12.30 -11.76
CA ARG A 185 -18.69 -12.58 -12.66
C ARG A 185 -18.67 -14.04 -13.13
N TRP A 186 -18.95 -14.99 -12.24
CA TRP A 186 -18.92 -16.43 -12.52
C TRP A 186 -20.28 -17.03 -12.91
N HIS A 187 -21.26 -16.19 -13.26
CA HIS A 187 -22.55 -16.68 -13.71
C HIS A 187 -22.41 -17.34 -15.10
N PRO A 188 -22.98 -18.54 -15.34
CA PRO A 188 -22.83 -19.25 -16.61
C PRO A 188 -23.28 -18.41 -17.82
N ASP A 189 -24.38 -17.66 -17.70
CA ASP A 189 -24.85 -16.69 -18.72
C ASP A 189 -23.78 -15.67 -19.14
N LYS A 190 -22.97 -15.17 -18.20
CA LYS A 190 -21.96 -14.14 -18.49
C LYS A 190 -20.67 -14.71 -19.06
N LEU A 191 -20.45 -16.02 -18.90
CA LEU A 191 -19.30 -16.72 -19.42
C LEU A 191 -19.57 -17.40 -20.77
N GLY A 192 -20.77 -17.27 -21.34
CA GLY A 192 -21.12 -17.83 -22.66
C GLY A 192 -20.09 -17.50 -23.74
N GLY A 193 -19.71 -16.23 -23.89
CA GLY A 193 -18.70 -15.82 -24.89
C GLY A 193 -17.26 -16.25 -24.58
N VAL A 194 -16.96 -16.68 -23.35
CA VAL A 194 -15.68 -17.34 -23.04
C VAL A 194 -15.79 -18.82 -23.40
N VAL A 195 -16.87 -19.49 -23.00
CA VAL A 195 -17.15 -20.91 -23.26
C VAL A 195 -17.21 -21.22 -24.76
N GLU A 196 -17.77 -20.34 -25.57
CA GLU A 196 -17.79 -20.48 -27.05
C GLU A 196 -16.39 -20.48 -27.69
N ARG A 197 -15.40 -19.89 -27.01
CA ARG A 197 -14.01 -19.83 -27.46
C ARG A 197 -13.15 -20.95 -26.88
N VAL A 198 -13.70 -21.77 -25.98
CA VAL A 198 -12.95 -22.87 -25.36
C VAL A 198 -12.68 -23.95 -26.39
N VAL A 199 -11.48 -24.54 -26.33
CA VAL A 199 -11.11 -25.70 -27.14
C VAL A 199 -12.15 -26.81 -26.95
N PRO A 200 -12.69 -27.42 -28.03
CA PRO A 200 -13.83 -28.34 -27.94
C PRO A 200 -13.57 -29.53 -26.99
N ASP A 201 -12.33 -30.00 -26.92
CA ASP A 201 -11.91 -31.11 -26.06
C ASP A 201 -12.02 -30.78 -24.56
N GLU A 202 -11.93 -29.50 -24.19
CA GLU A 202 -11.97 -29.03 -22.79
C GLU A 202 -13.31 -28.36 -22.44
N LEU A 203 -14.25 -28.29 -23.38
CA LEU A 203 -15.50 -27.53 -23.25
C LEU A 203 -16.35 -27.99 -22.06
N GLU A 204 -16.60 -29.29 -21.96
CA GLU A 204 -17.44 -29.85 -20.90
C GLU A 204 -16.78 -29.71 -19.53
N LEU A 205 -15.47 -29.94 -19.45
CA LEU A 205 -14.69 -29.72 -18.25
C LEU A 205 -14.76 -28.26 -17.75
N VAL A 206 -14.60 -27.29 -18.65
CA VAL A 206 -14.69 -25.86 -18.31
C VAL A 206 -16.10 -25.52 -17.80
N LYS A 207 -17.16 -26.01 -18.44
CA LYS A 207 -18.54 -25.81 -17.98
C LYS A 207 -18.76 -26.39 -16.58
N ASP A 208 -18.29 -27.60 -16.34
CA ASP A 208 -18.39 -28.25 -15.03
C ASP A 208 -17.64 -27.47 -13.95
N CYS A 209 -16.45 -26.98 -14.25
CA CYS A 209 -15.66 -26.16 -13.33
C CYS A 209 -16.31 -24.79 -13.05
N ILE A 210 -16.89 -24.14 -14.06
CA ILE A 210 -17.68 -22.91 -13.89
C ILE A 210 -18.88 -23.16 -12.97
N ASN A 211 -19.62 -24.25 -13.21
CA ASN A 211 -20.76 -24.63 -12.38
C ASN A 211 -20.33 -24.94 -10.94
N ALA A 212 -19.21 -25.64 -10.75
CA ALA A 212 -18.64 -25.92 -9.43
C ALA A 212 -18.31 -24.62 -8.68
N VAL A 213 -17.64 -23.66 -9.33
CA VAL A 213 -17.37 -22.33 -8.75
C VAL A 213 -18.66 -21.61 -8.38
N PHE A 214 -19.64 -21.59 -9.29
CA PHE A 214 -20.93 -20.93 -9.06
C PHE A 214 -21.70 -21.53 -7.87
N HIS A 215 -21.75 -22.86 -7.77
CA HIS A 215 -22.39 -23.55 -6.65
C HIS A 215 -21.66 -23.31 -5.33
N SER A 216 -20.31 -23.31 -5.34
CA SER A 216 -19.51 -22.94 -4.17
C SER A 216 -19.79 -21.52 -3.70
N LEU A 217 -19.91 -20.56 -4.62
CA LEU A 217 -20.28 -19.17 -4.33
C LEU A 217 -21.71 -19.05 -3.76
N LYS A 218 -22.67 -19.80 -4.30
CA LYS A 218 -24.05 -19.84 -3.78
C LYS A 218 -24.10 -20.41 -2.37
N LYS A 219 -23.35 -21.47 -2.09
CA LYS A 219 -23.24 -22.05 -0.75
C LYS A 219 -22.65 -21.06 0.24
N MET A 220 -21.61 -20.30 -0.14
CA MET A 220 -21.08 -19.22 0.72
C MET A 220 -22.08 -18.08 0.93
N GLN A 221 -22.83 -17.68 -0.11
CA GLN A 221 -23.88 -16.68 0.03
C GLN A 221 -24.97 -17.11 1.03
N GLU A 222 -25.36 -18.38 0.98
CA GLU A 222 -26.31 -18.99 1.91
C GLU A 222 -25.75 -19.00 3.34
N GLN A 223 -24.50 -19.41 3.51
CA GLN A 223 -23.82 -19.40 4.80
C GLN A 223 -23.75 -18.00 5.41
N GLU A 224 -23.43 -16.97 4.63
CA GLU A 224 -23.40 -15.57 5.11
C GLU A 224 -24.80 -15.01 5.41
N ARG A 225 -25.85 -15.54 4.77
CA ARG A 225 -27.24 -15.17 5.08
C ARG A 225 -27.72 -15.82 6.37
N ASN A 226 -27.33 -17.08 6.58
CA ASN A 226 -27.74 -17.89 7.73
C ASN A 226 -26.81 -17.70 8.93
N ALA A 227 -25.62 -17.11 8.73
CA ALA A 227 -24.76 -16.68 9.80
C ALA A 227 -25.61 -15.79 10.72
N PRO A 228 -25.94 -16.25 11.94
CA PRO A 228 -26.71 -15.45 12.86
C PRO A 228 -25.96 -14.14 12.97
N LEU A 229 -26.63 -13.01 12.68
CA LEU A 229 -26.06 -11.67 12.79
C LEU A 229 -25.25 -11.68 14.07
N SER A 230 -23.92 -11.79 13.95
CA SER A 230 -23.07 -11.91 15.11
C SER A 230 -23.29 -10.58 15.77
N LEU A 231 -24.12 -10.56 16.82
CA LEU A 231 -24.40 -9.35 17.56
C LEU A 231 -23.02 -8.75 17.80
N PRO A 232 -22.79 -7.48 17.39
CA PRO A 232 -21.49 -6.85 17.64
C PRO A 232 -21.15 -7.18 19.09
N PRO A 233 -19.95 -7.72 19.36
CA PRO A 233 -19.61 -8.29 20.67
C PRO A 233 -20.13 -7.31 21.70
N SER A 234 -21.18 -7.75 22.40
CA SER A 234 -22.01 -6.82 23.16
C SER A 234 -21.04 -6.10 24.11
N PRO A 235 -20.97 -4.76 24.13
CA PRO A 235 -20.00 -4.02 24.95
C PRO A 235 -20.19 -4.27 26.47
N SER A 236 -21.18 -5.07 26.84
CA SER A 236 -21.37 -5.64 28.16
C SER A 236 -20.18 -6.52 28.55
N LEU A 237 -19.46 -6.02 29.57
CA LEU A 237 -18.31 -6.60 30.27
C LEU A 237 -16.94 -6.10 29.78
N LEU A 238 -16.80 -4.78 29.62
CA LEU A 238 -15.62 -4.15 30.21
C LEU A 238 -15.56 -4.62 31.67
N PRO A 239 -14.53 -5.37 32.10
CA PRO A 239 -14.36 -5.67 33.51
C PRO A 239 -14.37 -4.33 34.22
N HIS A 240 -15.28 -4.18 35.18
CA HIS A 240 -15.30 -3.07 36.11
C HIS A 240 -13.85 -2.90 36.57
N LEU A 241 -13.21 -1.82 36.12
CA LEU A 241 -11.99 -1.35 36.74
C LEU A 241 -12.48 -0.70 38.02
N SER A 242 -12.17 -1.32 39.15
CA SER A 242 -12.45 -0.76 40.47
C SER A 242 -12.01 0.72 40.49
N PRO A 243 -12.88 1.64 40.95
CA PRO A 243 -12.51 3.03 41.14
C PRO A 243 -11.60 3.12 42.38
N SER A 244 -10.28 3.06 42.17
CA SER A 244 -9.29 3.28 43.24
C SER A 244 -8.18 4.23 42.82
N TYR A 245 -8.52 5.26 42.06
CA TYR A 245 -7.65 6.44 41.86
C TYR A 245 -8.46 7.73 42.06
N LEU A 246 -8.87 7.95 43.31
CA LEU A 246 -9.08 9.29 43.83
C LEU A 246 -7.97 9.54 44.86
N SER A 247 -6.90 10.22 44.45
CA SER A 247 -6.31 11.32 45.22
C SER A 247 -5.09 11.86 44.48
N LEU A 248 -5.24 13.01 43.84
CA LEU A 248 -4.23 14.08 43.86
C LEU A 248 -4.89 15.36 43.33
N SER A 249 -5.41 16.08 44.31
CA SER A 249 -5.82 17.47 44.25
C SER A 249 -4.60 18.39 44.10
N SER A 250 -4.86 19.59 43.55
CA SER A 250 -4.06 20.83 43.57
C SER A 250 -3.68 21.30 42.16
N ALA A 251 -4.57 22.03 41.49
CA ALA A 251 -4.75 23.50 41.56
C ALA A 251 -3.74 24.26 40.69
N GLY A 252 -4.22 24.74 39.54
CA GLY A 252 -3.55 25.70 38.66
C GLY A 252 -4.59 26.55 37.93
N PRO A 253 -4.46 27.89 37.88
CA PRO A 253 -5.58 28.81 37.70
C PRO A 253 -6.05 28.98 36.26
N MET A 254 -7.36 29.22 36.16
CA MET A 254 -8.11 29.61 34.96
C MET A 254 -7.58 30.91 34.34
N GLY A 255 -7.39 30.89 33.02
CA GLY A 255 -7.35 32.07 32.16
C GLY A 255 -8.58 32.08 31.23
N PRO A 256 -9.23 33.24 31.01
CA PRO A 256 -10.53 33.30 30.35
C PRO A 256 -10.45 33.45 28.83
N GLY A 257 -11.44 32.89 28.16
CA GLY A 257 -12.04 33.53 27.00
C GLY A 257 -11.53 33.09 25.63
N ARG A 258 -12.37 32.31 24.93
CA ARG A 258 -12.94 32.71 23.64
C ARG A 258 -14.00 31.70 23.22
N SER A 259 -15.26 32.08 23.42
CA SER A 259 -16.42 31.49 22.77
C SER A 259 -16.28 31.66 21.25
N ALA A 260 -16.33 30.55 20.52
CA ALA A 260 -16.69 30.54 19.11
C ALA A 260 -18.03 29.82 18.99
N HIS A 261 -19.10 30.61 18.94
CA HIS A 261 -20.41 30.18 18.47
C HIS A 261 -20.28 29.79 17.00
N ALA A 262 -20.34 28.50 16.70
CA ALA A 262 -20.65 28.03 15.35
C ALA A 262 -22.16 27.78 15.29
N VAL A 263 -22.86 28.77 14.75
CA VAL A 263 -24.25 28.70 14.29
C VAL A 263 -24.32 27.65 13.19
N TRP A 264 -25.15 26.62 13.41
CA TRP A 264 -25.64 25.74 12.35
C TRP A 264 -27.13 26.00 12.23
N ASP A 265 -27.49 26.88 11.31
CA ASP A 265 -28.87 27.04 10.85
C ASP A 265 -29.27 25.84 9.99
N GLY A 266 -30.44 25.31 10.30
CA GLY A 266 -31.05 24.19 9.60
C GLY A 266 -31.88 24.63 8.39
N VAL A 267 -31.86 23.81 7.34
CA VAL A 267 -32.88 23.67 6.28
C VAL A 267 -32.64 22.27 5.69
N GLY A 268 -33.58 21.38 5.45
CA GLY A 268 -35.02 21.37 5.55
C GLY A 268 -35.49 19.94 5.29
N SER A 269 -36.64 19.60 5.86
CA SER A 269 -37.32 18.33 5.67
C SER A 269 -37.96 18.30 4.29
N GLY A 270 -37.67 17.27 3.48
CA GLY A 270 -38.22 17.12 2.13
C GLY A 270 -38.27 15.66 1.71
N ARG A 271 -39.46 15.07 1.78
CA ARG A 271 -39.82 13.80 1.14
C ARG A 271 -39.46 13.84 -0.34
N LEU A 272 -38.93 12.75 -0.89
CA LEU A 272 -39.52 12.03 -2.05
C LEU A 272 -38.53 10.99 -2.64
N ARG A 273 -39.14 9.84 -2.97
CA ARG A 273 -38.78 8.86 -4.02
C ARG A 273 -37.73 7.80 -3.70
N ALA A 274 -38.25 6.57 -3.71
CA ALA A 274 -37.56 5.31 -3.95
C ALA A 274 -36.54 5.45 -5.08
N ALA A 275 -35.26 5.35 -4.72
CA ALA A 275 -34.17 5.14 -5.66
C ALA A 275 -33.76 3.67 -5.57
N VAL A 276 -34.03 2.96 -6.66
CA VAL A 276 -33.46 1.65 -6.98
C VAL A 276 -31.94 1.73 -6.82
N PHE A 277 -31.40 1.08 -5.80
CA PHE A 277 -29.97 0.97 -5.55
C PHE A 277 -29.34 0.05 -6.61
N SER A 278 -29.03 0.61 -7.77
CA SER A 278 -28.10 0.04 -8.74
C SER A 278 -26.88 0.95 -8.83
N ARG A 279 -25.87 0.65 -8.00
CA ARG A 279 -24.53 1.26 -8.11
C ARG A 279 -23.51 0.15 -8.39
N PRO A 280 -23.06 -0.04 -9.64
CA PRO A 280 -21.85 -0.76 -9.95
C PRO A 280 -20.70 0.26 -9.99
N HIS A 281 -20.22 0.74 -8.83
CA HIS A 281 -19.28 1.87 -8.82
C HIS A 281 -17.80 1.52 -8.69
N VAL A 282 -17.44 0.28 -8.35
CA VAL A 282 -16.02 -0.05 -8.09
C VAL A 282 -15.30 -0.57 -9.34
N VAL A 283 -16.01 -1.26 -10.25
CA VAL A 283 -15.41 -1.73 -11.52
C VAL A 283 -15.29 -0.58 -12.52
N SER A 284 -16.23 0.37 -12.47
CA SER A 284 -16.28 1.57 -13.31
C SER A 284 -15.14 2.54 -13.02
N GLU A 285 -14.77 2.76 -11.75
CA GLU A 285 -13.67 3.66 -11.42
C GLU A 285 -12.30 3.13 -11.85
N LEU A 286 -12.04 1.83 -11.73
CA LEU A 286 -10.78 1.24 -12.21
C LEU A 286 -10.69 1.22 -13.74
N LEU A 287 -11.81 1.07 -14.44
CA LEU A 287 -11.88 1.23 -15.90
C LEU A 287 -11.69 2.69 -16.33
N LEU A 288 -12.28 3.65 -15.61
CA LEU A 288 -12.11 5.08 -15.86
C LEU A 288 -10.68 5.54 -15.55
N LEU A 289 -10.04 5.05 -14.48
CA LEU A 289 -8.62 5.30 -14.18
C LEU A 289 -7.70 4.69 -15.25
N ARG A 290 -8.01 3.48 -15.75
CA ARG A 290 -7.26 2.87 -16.86
C ARG A 290 -7.42 3.63 -18.18
N LEU A 291 -8.62 4.13 -18.49
CA LEU A 291 -8.86 4.97 -19.67
C LEU A 291 -8.19 6.36 -19.55
N ALA A 292 -8.21 6.97 -18.35
CA ALA A 292 -7.50 8.21 -18.09
C ALA A 292 -5.98 8.06 -18.25
N LEU A 293 -5.39 6.98 -17.71
CA LEU A 293 -3.97 6.66 -17.88
C LEU A 293 -3.60 6.37 -19.35
N ARG A 294 -4.49 5.74 -20.12
CA ARG A 294 -4.26 5.49 -21.56
C ARG A 294 -4.27 6.81 -22.36
N ARG A 295 -5.13 7.77 -22.00
CA ARG A 295 -5.18 9.10 -22.62
C ARG A 295 -3.96 9.97 -22.26
N GLU A 296 -3.45 9.87 -21.03
CA GLU A 296 -2.25 10.58 -20.58
C GLU A 296 -0.97 10.03 -21.27
N ARG A 297 -0.91 8.72 -21.51
CA ARG A 297 0.18 8.09 -22.29
C ARG A 297 0.16 8.51 -23.76
N ALA A 298 -1.02 8.65 -24.36
CA ALA A 298 -1.14 9.16 -25.73
C ALA A 298 -0.71 10.64 -25.85
N ARG A 299 -0.99 11.47 -24.84
CA ARG A 299 -0.52 12.87 -24.79
C ARG A 299 0.99 13.00 -24.62
N THR A 300 1.59 12.18 -23.76
CA THR A 300 3.05 12.18 -23.55
C THR A 300 3.81 11.58 -24.73
N SER A 301 3.24 10.61 -25.44
CA SER A 301 3.85 10.05 -26.66
C SER A 301 3.82 11.01 -27.86
N SER A 302 2.99 12.06 -27.82
CA SER A 302 2.92 13.11 -28.85
C SER A 302 3.96 14.22 -28.67
N LEU A 303 4.69 14.26 -27.54
CA LEU A 303 5.66 15.31 -27.23
C LEU A 303 7.12 14.84 -27.31
N LEU A 304 7.35 13.58 -27.67
CA LEU A 304 8.70 13.10 -27.97
C LEU A 304 9.02 13.45 -29.43
N PRO A 305 10.07 14.25 -29.69
CA PRO A 305 10.52 14.51 -31.05
C PRO A 305 10.89 13.18 -31.72
N ALA A 306 10.47 13.03 -32.97
CA ALA A 306 10.81 11.85 -33.77
C ALA A 306 12.34 11.63 -33.75
N PRO A 307 12.81 10.39 -33.54
CA PRO A 307 14.24 10.12 -33.60
C PRO A 307 14.74 10.46 -35.00
N ASP A 308 15.68 11.40 -35.04
CA ASP A 308 16.34 11.89 -36.23
C ASP A 308 17.02 10.70 -36.95
N ARG A 309 16.44 10.29 -38.08
CA ARG A 309 16.99 9.24 -38.93
C ARG A 309 18.09 9.85 -39.79
N GLY A 310 19.25 10.09 -39.19
CA GLY A 310 20.35 10.71 -39.89
C GLY A 310 21.68 10.57 -39.17
N ALA A 311 22.21 9.35 -39.07
CA ALA A 311 23.65 9.17 -38.86
C ALA A 311 24.08 7.78 -39.35
N ASP A 312 24.92 7.82 -40.37
CA ASP A 312 25.64 6.71 -40.97
C ASP A 312 26.30 5.80 -39.94
N ARG A 313 26.03 4.50 -40.05
CA ARG A 313 26.74 3.44 -39.32
C ARG A 313 27.87 2.92 -40.23
N PRO A 314 29.15 3.13 -39.89
CA PRO A 314 30.22 2.44 -40.60
C PRO A 314 30.19 0.95 -40.28
N ALA A 315 30.34 0.15 -41.33
CA ALA A 315 30.50 -1.28 -41.27
C ALA A 315 31.76 -1.64 -40.47
N LEU A 316 31.58 -2.28 -39.31
CA LEU A 316 32.64 -3.04 -38.65
C LEU A 316 32.28 -4.51 -38.71
N ALA A 317 33.02 -5.19 -39.57
CA ALA A 317 33.08 -6.62 -39.70
C ALA A 317 33.69 -7.27 -38.46
N GLY A 318 33.22 -8.49 -38.17
CA GLY A 318 34.02 -9.51 -37.49
C GLY A 318 33.99 -9.48 -35.96
N PHE A 319 32.98 -10.09 -35.36
CA PHE A 319 33.19 -10.80 -34.10
C PHE A 319 32.59 -12.21 -34.19
N THR A 320 33.49 -13.15 -34.04
CA THR A 320 33.34 -14.60 -34.07
C THR A 320 32.40 -15.10 -32.97
N THR A 321 31.56 -16.06 -33.34
CA THR A 321 30.70 -16.83 -32.46
C THR A 321 31.53 -17.73 -31.54
N CYS A 322 31.59 -17.43 -30.25
CA CYS A 322 31.97 -18.40 -29.22
C CYS A 322 30.70 -19.00 -28.60
N SER A 323 30.46 -20.26 -28.95
CA SER A 323 29.52 -21.16 -28.32
C SER A 323 29.85 -21.33 -26.84
N HIS A 324 28.91 -21.05 -25.95
CA HIS A 324 29.00 -21.44 -24.54
C HIS A 324 27.75 -22.22 -24.16
N SER A 325 27.88 -23.53 -24.30
CA SER A 325 27.01 -24.52 -23.67
C SER A 325 27.18 -24.45 -22.15
N GLY A 326 26.07 -24.59 -21.42
CA GLY A 326 26.08 -25.13 -20.06
C GLY A 326 25.94 -24.12 -18.93
N ILE A 327 24.70 -23.84 -18.53
CA ILE A 327 24.37 -23.70 -17.11
C ILE A 327 23.19 -24.63 -16.84
N VAL A 328 23.53 -25.68 -16.08
CA VAL A 328 22.67 -26.72 -15.54
C VAL A 328 22.04 -26.21 -14.25
N ASP A 329 20.85 -26.74 -13.99
CA ASP A 329 20.02 -26.68 -12.79
C ASP A 329 20.73 -26.46 -11.44
N LEU A 330 20.13 -25.62 -10.60
CA LEU A 330 20.34 -25.63 -9.14
C LEU A 330 19.25 -24.84 -8.39
N TRP A 331 18.01 -25.35 -8.38
CA TRP A 331 17.01 -25.05 -7.34
C TRP A 331 16.34 -26.37 -6.90
N SER A 332 17.16 -27.31 -6.40
CA SER A 332 16.71 -28.35 -5.48
C SER A 332 16.94 -27.84 -4.06
N GLY A 333 15.85 -27.70 -3.31
CA GLY A 333 15.86 -27.38 -1.89
C GLY A 333 14.84 -28.26 -1.17
N ASP A 334 15.10 -29.57 -1.17
CA ASP A 334 14.61 -30.50 -0.15
C ASP A 334 15.54 -30.44 1.06
N VAL A 335 14.97 -30.57 2.28
CA VAL A 335 15.57 -30.84 3.63
C VAL A 335 14.63 -30.14 4.65
N LEU A 336 13.94 -30.75 5.63
CA LEU A 336 13.83 -32.05 6.31
C LEU A 336 12.42 -32.07 6.96
N GLY A 337 11.67 -33.16 7.14
CA GLY A 337 12.04 -34.39 7.85
C GLY A 337 11.80 -34.24 9.36
N TRP A 338 10.56 -34.40 9.83
CA TRP A 338 10.24 -34.62 11.26
C TRP A 338 9.30 -35.83 11.40
N THR A 339 9.86 -36.93 11.88
CA THR A 339 9.14 -38.05 12.49
C THR A 339 9.51 -38.05 13.98
N HIS A 340 8.50 -38.00 14.85
CA HIS A 340 8.43 -38.83 16.05
C HIS A 340 7.00 -38.95 16.54
#